data_AF-A0A9E5ESD1-F1
#
_entry.id   AF-A0A9E5ESD1-F1
#
_cell.length_a   1.000
_cell.length_b   1.000
_cell.length_c   1.000
_cell.angle_alpha   90.00
_cell.angle_beta   90.00
_cell.angle_gamma   90.00
#
_symmetry.space_group_name_H-M   'P 1'
#
loop_
_entity.id
_entity.type
_entity.pdbx_description
1 polymer ?
#
loop_
_entity_poly.entity_id
_entity_poly.type
_entity_poly.pdbx_seq_one_letter_code
_entity_poly.pdbx_strand_id
1 'polypeptide(L)'
;MVTVQRDSTPAGRDIVDVAIVGAGPAGLALAHAITHRGVDSIVIAPDTQWHATYGAWRDDVEACELGAPLDAVVRGAWPLVRVVGAREHRLARPYVVFDNQRLKASLSAGIAMRVDSVVAAEHDTQTTTLRLASGDEVRARLVVDATGSGVLLAHRHAENSNRAVSDRSAPAGAQTAYGLVVRSSAFVTPGVFTLMDWRPPLSGKAATTQHPTFFYGAQFNDGATLVEETSLYAQPPRPHGYERRRPQSRY
;
A
#
# COMPACT_ATOMS: atom_id res chain seq x y z
N MET A 1 34.38 -8.82 -27.50
CA MET A 1 34.54 -7.41 -27.10
C MET A 1 33.25 -6.72 -27.51
N VAL A 2 32.27 -6.68 -26.61
CA VAL A 2 30.93 -6.14 -26.89
C VAL A 2 30.89 -4.74 -26.30
N THR A 3 30.73 -3.75 -27.18
CA THR A 3 30.65 -2.33 -26.85
C THR A 3 29.36 -2.08 -26.07
N VAL A 4 29.50 -1.68 -24.81
CA VAL A 4 28.39 -1.19 -23.98
C VAL A 4 27.99 0.18 -24.53
N GLN A 5 26.82 0.28 -25.17
CA GLN A 5 26.18 1.57 -25.42
C GLN A 5 25.77 2.15 -24.08
N ARG A 6 26.39 3.28 -23.72
CA ARG A 6 25.90 4.15 -22.65
C ARG A 6 24.61 4.78 -23.15
N ASP A 7 23.49 4.49 -22.50
CA ASP A 7 22.26 5.22 -22.72
C ASP A 7 22.48 6.68 -22.33
N SER A 8 22.28 7.55 -23.32
CA SER A 8 22.39 8.99 -23.22
C SER A 8 21.17 9.55 -22.50
N THR A 9 21.37 10.08 -21.29
CA THR A 9 20.46 11.05 -20.68
C THR A 9 20.30 12.23 -21.64
N PRO A 10 19.08 12.70 -21.97
CA PRO A 10 18.93 13.92 -22.73
C PRO A 10 19.52 15.07 -21.91
N ALA A 11 20.60 15.67 -22.42
CA ALA A 11 21.11 16.92 -21.88
C ALA A 11 20.07 18.03 -22.13
N GLY A 12 19.58 18.70 -21.07
CA GLY A 12 18.86 19.97 -21.28
C GLY A 12 17.87 20.48 -20.23
N ARG A 13 17.53 19.77 -19.15
CA ARG A 13 16.74 20.37 -18.06
C ARG A 13 17.23 19.92 -16.69
N ASP A 14 17.84 20.84 -15.95
CA ASP A 14 18.26 20.66 -14.56
C ASP A 14 17.06 20.57 -13.59
N ILE A 15 15.82 20.74 -14.08
CA ILE A 15 14.60 20.84 -13.28
C ILE A 15 13.48 20.05 -13.97
N VAL A 16 12.88 19.09 -13.27
CA VAL A 16 11.67 18.36 -13.72
C VAL A 16 10.40 19.11 -13.31
N ASP A 17 9.28 18.87 -13.99
CA ASP A 17 8.02 19.51 -13.61
C ASP A 17 7.50 18.93 -12.28
N VAL A 18 7.53 17.60 -12.11
CA VAL A 18 7.05 16.92 -10.89
C VAL A 18 8.00 15.84 -10.40
N ALA A 19 8.46 15.94 -9.16
CA ALA A 19 9.11 14.82 -8.46
C ALA A 19 8.15 14.16 -7.49
N ILE A 20 8.02 12.84 -7.59
CA ILE A 20 7.14 12.03 -6.73
C ILE A 20 8.03 11.19 -5.83
N VAL A 21 7.94 11.41 -4.52
CA VAL A 21 8.75 10.65 -3.56
C VAL A 21 7.94 9.48 -3.03
N GLY A 22 8.32 8.27 -3.43
CA GLY A 22 7.65 7.03 -3.06
C GLY A 22 7.00 6.30 -4.24
N ALA A 23 7.35 5.03 -4.39
CA ALA A 23 6.86 4.14 -5.45
C ALA A 23 5.76 3.18 -4.94
N GLY A 24 4.94 3.64 -3.99
CA GLY A 24 3.70 2.95 -3.59
C GLY A 24 2.61 3.09 -4.66
N PRO A 25 1.44 2.45 -4.48
CA PRO A 25 0.35 2.53 -5.45
C PRO A 25 -0.07 3.96 -5.79
N ALA A 26 -0.17 4.84 -4.79
CA ALA A 26 -0.54 6.25 -5.01
C ALA A 26 0.51 6.99 -5.84
N GLY A 27 1.80 6.81 -5.53
CA GLY A 27 2.89 7.48 -6.25
C GLY A 27 3.00 7.00 -7.70
N LEU A 28 2.93 5.70 -7.94
CA LEU A 28 2.98 5.16 -9.30
C LEU A 28 1.71 5.47 -10.10
N ALA A 29 0.51 5.47 -9.49
CA ALA A 29 -0.70 5.86 -10.18
C ALA A 29 -0.67 7.33 -10.60
N LEU A 30 -0.20 8.23 -9.72
CA LEU A 30 0.00 9.63 -10.07
C LEU A 30 1.01 9.78 -11.20
N ALA A 31 2.18 9.16 -11.07
CA ALA A 31 3.24 9.23 -12.07
C ALA A 31 2.75 8.73 -13.44
N HIS A 32 1.99 7.63 -13.46
CA HIS A 32 1.38 7.08 -14.67
C HIS A 32 0.46 8.10 -15.33
N ALA A 33 -0.48 8.66 -14.56
CA ALA A 33 -1.46 9.60 -15.06
C ALA A 33 -0.80 10.87 -15.63
N ILE A 34 0.18 11.46 -14.94
CA ILE A 34 0.79 12.73 -15.38
C ILE A 34 1.78 12.53 -16.53
N THR A 35 2.54 11.43 -16.53
CA THR A 35 3.51 11.13 -17.61
C THR A 35 2.79 10.91 -18.95
N HIS A 36 1.66 10.19 -18.94
CA HIS A 36 0.86 9.97 -20.15
C HIS A 36 0.14 11.24 -20.65
N ARG A 37 0.13 12.30 -19.84
CA ARG A 37 -0.35 13.64 -20.23
C ARG A 37 0.80 14.57 -20.66
N GLY A 38 2.02 14.05 -20.78
CA GLY A 38 3.20 14.79 -21.24
C GLY A 38 3.86 15.65 -20.15
N VAL A 39 3.53 15.44 -18.88
CA VAL A 39 4.23 16.10 -17.76
C VAL A 39 5.55 15.39 -17.51
N ASP A 40 6.65 16.15 -17.50
CA ASP A 40 7.97 15.62 -17.15
C ASP A 40 8.03 15.30 -15.66
N SER A 41 8.04 14.00 -15.34
CA SER A 41 7.99 13.54 -13.97
C SER A 41 8.97 12.43 -13.67
N ILE A 42 9.46 12.40 -12.43
CA ILE A 42 10.36 11.38 -11.92
C ILE A 42 9.85 10.83 -10.60
N VAL A 43 9.85 9.50 -10.46
CA VAL A 43 9.58 8.83 -9.20
C VAL A 43 10.89 8.48 -8.52
N ILE A 44 11.06 8.90 -7.27
CA ILE A 44 12.26 8.63 -6.46
C ILE A 44 11.85 7.74 -5.29
N ALA A 45 12.37 6.52 -5.26
CA ALA A 45 12.08 5.57 -4.18
C ALA A 45 13.13 4.46 -4.09
N PRO A 46 13.35 3.86 -2.91
CA PRO A 46 14.17 2.66 -2.79
C PRO A 46 13.50 1.48 -3.51
N ASP A 47 14.30 0.54 -4.01
CA ASP A 47 13.77 -0.67 -4.64
C ASP A 47 13.17 -1.60 -3.58
N THR A 48 11.85 -1.49 -3.41
CA THR A 48 11.08 -2.18 -2.39
C THR A 48 9.86 -2.85 -3.00
N GLN A 49 9.50 -4.00 -2.44
CA GLN A 49 8.30 -4.73 -2.83
C GLN A 49 7.06 -4.18 -2.11
N TRP A 50 5.90 -4.33 -2.74
CA TRP A 50 4.62 -4.02 -2.11
C TRP A 50 4.16 -5.21 -1.26
N HIS A 51 4.22 -5.04 0.06
CA HIS A 51 3.89 -6.11 1.01
C HIS A 51 2.42 -6.17 1.41
N ALA A 52 1.68 -5.05 1.33
CA ALA A 52 0.27 -5.00 1.68
C ALA A 52 -0.59 -5.69 0.62
N THR A 53 -1.66 -6.37 1.05
CA THR A 53 -2.71 -6.85 0.15
C THR A 53 -3.58 -5.65 -0.26
N TYR A 54 -3.57 -5.28 -1.54
CA TYR A 54 -4.45 -4.23 -2.05
C TYR A 54 -5.71 -4.83 -2.65
N GLY A 55 -6.86 -4.37 -2.17
CA GLY A 55 -8.16 -4.72 -2.72
C GLY A 55 -9.06 -3.49 -2.83
N ALA A 56 -10.04 -3.56 -3.72
CA ALA A 56 -10.97 -2.49 -3.97
C ALA A 56 -12.32 -3.05 -4.43
N TRP A 57 -13.38 -2.26 -4.28
CA TRP A 57 -14.61 -2.52 -5.01
C TRP A 57 -14.34 -2.34 -6.50
N ARG A 58 -14.83 -3.28 -7.33
CA ARG A 58 -14.47 -3.31 -8.75
C ARG A 58 -14.88 -2.03 -9.47
N ASP A 59 -16.09 -1.56 -9.19
CA ASP A 59 -16.69 -0.36 -9.74
C ASP A 59 -15.99 0.93 -9.30
N ASP A 60 -15.29 0.95 -8.15
CA ASP A 60 -14.51 2.12 -7.71
C ASP A 60 -13.22 2.30 -8.54
N VAL A 61 -12.72 1.24 -9.17
CA VAL A 61 -11.42 1.24 -9.88
C VAL A 61 -11.50 0.91 -11.37
N GLU A 62 -12.68 0.51 -11.86
CA GLU A 62 -12.87 0.11 -13.26
C GLU A 62 -12.58 1.23 -14.26
N ALA A 63 -12.85 2.49 -13.88
CA ALA A 63 -12.59 3.67 -14.70
C ALA A 63 -11.17 4.26 -14.50
N CYS A 64 -10.34 3.69 -13.61
CA CYS A 64 -9.00 4.21 -13.34
C CYS A 64 -8.00 3.85 -14.44
N GLU A 65 -7.05 4.75 -14.70
CA GLU A 65 -5.92 4.52 -15.61
C GLU A 65 -4.83 3.67 -14.90
N LEU A 66 -4.96 2.35 -15.00
CA LEU A 66 -4.02 1.41 -14.36
C LEU A 66 -2.88 0.94 -15.29
N GLY A 67 -2.76 1.52 -16.49
CA GLY A 67 -1.84 1.12 -17.56
C GLY A 67 -2.26 -0.13 -18.35
N ALA A 68 -3.05 -1.01 -17.75
CA ALA A 68 -3.62 -2.20 -18.36
C ALA A 68 -5.09 -2.36 -17.94
N PRO A 69 -5.90 -3.15 -18.68
CA PRO A 69 -7.25 -3.50 -18.25
C PRO A 69 -7.25 -4.09 -16.84
N LEU A 70 -8.25 -3.75 -16.01
CA LEU A 70 -8.34 -4.18 -14.61
C LEU A 70 -8.13 -5.70 -14.45
N ASP A 71 -8.76 -6.51 -15.30
CA ASP A 71 -8.67 -7.97 -15.24
C ASP A 71 -7.26 -8.52 -15.47
N ALA A 72 -6.36 -7.75 -16.11
CA ALA A 72 -4.96 -8.14 -16.31
C ALA A 72 -4.11 -7.98 -15.04
N VAL A 73 -4.50 -7.08 -14.14
CA VAL A 73 -3.73 -6.69 -12.95
C VAL A 73 -4.32 -7.21 -11.64
N VAL A 74 -5.46 -7.90 -11.68
CA VAL A 74 -6.07 -8.54 -10.51
C VAL A 74 -5.61 -9.99 -10.33
N ARG A 75 -5.41 -10.39 -9.07
CA ARG A 75 -5.17 -11.77 -8.64
C ARG A 75 -6.48 -12.54 -8.53
N GLY A 76 -7.56 -11.86 -8.14
CA GLY A 76 -8.88 -12.47 -7.98
C GLY A 76 -10.00 -11.43 -7.89
N ALA A 77 -11.21 -11.89 -8.20
CA ALA A 77 -12.44 -11.12 -8.15
C ALA A 77 -13.56 -11.98 -7.58
N TRP A 78 -14.40 -11.42 -6.70
CA TRP A 78 -15.50 -12.12 -6.06
C TRP A 78 -16.78 -11.31 -6.26
N PRO A 79 -17.85 -11.90 -6.84
CA PRO A 79 -19.11 -11.19 -7.08
C PRO A 79 -19.92 -10.91 -5.81
N LEU A 80 -19.64 -11.66 -4.74
CA LEU A 80 -20.32 -11.57 -3.46
C LEU A 80 -19.30 -11.28 -2.35
N VAL A 81 -19.58 -10.25 -1.55
CA VAL A 81 -18.85 -9.95 -0.32
C VAL A 81 -19.73 -10.25 0.88
N ARG A 82 -19.16 -10.85 1.93
CA ARG A 82 -19.78 -10.97 3.24
C ARG A 82 -19.05 -10.14 4.28
N VAL A 83 -19.80 -9.44 5.12
CA VAL A 83 -19.30 -8.69 6.29
C VAL A 83 -20.03 -9.19 7.52
N VAL A 84 -19.33 -9.52 8.60
CA VAL A 84 -19.96 -10.06 9.80
C VAL A 84 -19.58 -9.26 11.04
N GLY A 85 -20.50 -8.39 11.45
CA GLY A 85 -20.46 -7.73 12.76
C GLY A 85 -21.45 -8.40 13.71
N ALA A 86 -22.36 -7.61 14.29
CA ALA A 86 -23.48 -8.13 15.09
C ALA A 86 -24.44 -9.03 14.27
N ARG A 87 -24.50 -8.82 12.95
CA ARG A 87 -25.21 -9.64 11.97
C ARG A 87 -24.37 -9.80 10.72
N GLU A 88 -24.66 -10.84 9.94
CA GLU A 88 -24.06 -11.03 8.62
C GLU A 88 -24.77 -10.14 7.58
N HIS A 89 -23.97 -9.46 6.78
CA HIS A 89 -24.39 -8.71 5.60
C HIS A 89 -23.78 -9.35 4.37
N ARG A 90 -24.56 -9.44 3.30
CA ARG A 90 -24.12 -9.93 1.99
C ARG A 90 -24.32 -8.84 0.96
N LEU A 91 -23.26 -8.51 0.24
CA LEU A 91 -23.21 -7.43 -0.73
C LEU A 91 -22.91 -8.05 -2.09
N ALA A 92 -23.89 -8.01 -3.00
CA ALA A 92 -23.71 -8.38 -4.40
C ALA A 92 -23.00 -7.25 -5.16
N ARG A 93 -21.83 -6.83 -4.65
CA ARG A 93 -20.96 -5.81 -5.21
C ARG A 93 -19.57 -6.43 -5.38
N PRO A 94 -19.08 -6.59 -6.62
CA PRO A 94 -17.81 -7.27 -6.85
C PRO A 94 -16.64 -6.59 -6.13
N TYR A 95 -15.79 -7.40 -5.50
CA TYR A 95 -14.54 -6.96 -4.88
C TYR A 95 -13.38 -7.64 -5.57
N VAL A 96 -12.29 -6.90 -5.78
CA VAL A 96 -11.08 -7.39 -6.43
C VAL A 96 -9.90 -7.29 -5.48
N VAL A 97 -8.96 -8.23 -5.63
CA VAL A 97 -7.63 -8.16 -5.02
C VAL A 97 -6.61 -8.08 -6.14
N PHE A 98 -5.72 -7.10 -6.07
CA PHE A 98 -4.69 -6.87 -7.07
C PHE A 98 -3.57 -7.93 -6.98
N ASP A 99 -2.99 -8.26 -8.13
CA ASP A 99 -1.65 -8.83 -8.17
C ASP A 99 -0.67 -7.66 -8.10
N ASN A 100 -0.06 -7.47 -6.93
CA ASN A 100 0.82 -6.33 -6.66
C ASN A 100 1.95 -6.20 -7.69
N GLN A 101 2.50 -7.31 -8.18
CA GLN A 101 3.60 -7.27 -9.15
C GLN A 101 3.08 -6.80 -10.51
N ARG A 102 1.95 -7.33 -10.96
CA ARG A 102 1.33 -6.91 -12.23
C ARG A 102 0.89 -5.46 -12.19
N LEU A 103 0.25 -5.03 -11.09
CA LEU A 103 -0.17 -3.65 -10.92
C LEU A 103 1.04 -2.70 -10.88
N LYS A 104 2.07 -3.02 -10.09
CA LYS A 104 3.32 -2.21 -10.03
C LYS A 104 3.94 -2.08 -11.41
N ALA A 105 4.12 -3.20 -12.14
CA ALA A 105 4.71 -3.22 -13.47
C ALA A 105 3.90 -2.39 -14.48
N SER A 106 2.56 -2.55 -14.46
CA SER A 106 1.64 -1.82 -15.33
C SER A 106 1.70 -0.32 -15.09
N LEU A 107 1.69 0.10 -13.82
CA LEU A 107 1.76 1.52 -13.47
C LEU A 107 3.14 2.12 -13.77
N SER A 108 4.24 1.40 -13.54
CA SER A 108 5.60 1.92 -13.77
C SER A 108 6.03 1.94 -15.25
N ALA A 109 5.26 1.35 -16.16
CA ALA A 109 5.62 1.28 -17.56
C ALA A 109 5.74 2.69 -18.18
N GLY A 110 6.89 3.00 -18.76
CA GLY A 110 7.15 4.29 -19.41
C GLY A 110 7.43 5.46 -18.46
N ILE A 111 7.61 5.21 -17.16
CA ILE A 111 7.87 6.25 -16.17
C ILE A 111 9.37 6.34 -15.85
N ALA A 112 9.90 7.55 -15.71
CA ALA A 112 11.25 7.76 -15.22
C ALA A 112 11.34 7.43 -13.72
N MET A 113 12.19 6.45 -13.39
CA MET A 113 12.39 5.95 -12.04
C MET A 113 13.83 6.21 -11.60
N ARG A 114 14.00 6.71 -10.37
CA ARG A 114 15.28 6.83 -9.69
C ARG A 114 15.26 5.97 -8.43
N VAL A 115 16.09 4.92 -8.42
CA VAL A 115 16.25 4.05 -7.25
C VAL A 115 17.16 4.76 -6.24
N ASP A 116 16.54 5.48 -5.32
CA ASP A 116 17.23 6.25 -4.27
C ASP A 116 16.24 6.63 -3.15
N SER A 117 16.72 7.20 -2.06
CA SER A 117 15.87 7.74 -1.00
C SER A 117 16.07 9.24 -0.87
N VAL A 118 14.99 10.00 -0.77
CA VAL A 118 15.08 11.43 -0.47
C VAL A 118 15.27 11.61 1.04
N VAL A 119 16.31 12.35 1.42
CA VAL A 119 16.67 12.59 2.83
C VAL A 119 16.37 14.02 3.28
N ALA A 120 16.18 14.95 2.35
CA ALA A 120 15.74 16.31 2.63
C ALA A 120 15.10 16.96 1.41
N ALA A 121 14.27 17.96 1.68
CA ALA A 121 13.69 18.85 0.68
C ALA A 121 13.93 20.30 1.11
N GLU A 122 14.45 21.11 0.19
CA GLU A 122 14.68 22.54 0.39
C GLU A 122 13.83 23.32 -0.61
N HIS A 123 12.93 24.16 -0.09
CA HIS A 123 11.96 24.89 -0.90
C HIS A 123 12.45 26.30 -1.23
N ASP A 124 12.40 26.64 -2.50
CA ASP A 124 12.56 28.00 -3.02
C ASP A 124 11.23 28.46 -3.64
N THR A 125 11.14 29.74 -3.99
CA THR A 125 9.98 30.41 -4.59
C THR A 125 9.50 29.77 -5.90
N GLN A 126 10.37 29.09 -6.65
CA GLN A 126 10.07 28.52 -7.97
C GLN A 126 10.25 27.00 -8.05
N THR A 127 11.07 26.41 -7.16
CA THR A 127 11.45 24.99 -7.20
C THR A 127 11.68 24.43 -5.81
N THR A 128 11.63 23.12 -5.68
CA THR A 128 12.15 22.37 -4.54
C THR A 128 13.37 21.57 -4.97
N THR A 129 14.45 21.63 -4.18
CA THR A 129 15.63 20.76 -4.33
C THR A 129 15.50 19.58 -3.37
N LEU A 130 15.53 18.37 -3.91
CA LEU A 130 15.52 17.12 -3.15
C LEU A 130 16.95 16.59 -3.04
N ARG A 131 17.44 16.43 -1.81
CA ARG A 131 18.71 15.77 -1.54
C ARG A 131 18.49 14.27 -1.40
N LEU A 132 19.24 13.48 -2.14
CA LEU A 132 19.17 12.02 -2.12
C LEU A 132 20.18 11.42 -1.14
N ALA A 133 19.93 10.19 -0.71
CA ALA A 133 20.81 9.45 0.19
C ALA A 133 22.19 9.15 -0.45
N SER A 134 22.24 9.05 -1.78
CA SER A 134 23.48 8.96 -2.56
C SER A 134 24.34 10.22 -2.53
N GLY A 135 23.78 11.36 -2.13
CA GLY A 135 24.40 12.68 -2.24
C GLY A 135 24.03 13.45 -3.51
N ASP A 136 23.34 12.81 -4.46
CA ASP A 136 22.81 13.46 -5.65
C ASP A 136 21.65 14.41 -5.30
N GLU A 137 21.34 15.34 -6.21
CA GLU A 137 20.22 16.27 -6.09
C GLU A 137 19.25 16.16 -7.27
N VAL A 138 17.97 16.35 -6.99
CA VAL A 138 16.92 16.48 -8.01
C VAL A 138 16.13 17.75 -7.75
N ARG A 139 16.03 18.64 -8.74
CA ARG A 139 15.21 19.85 -8.64
C ARG A 139 13.88 19.65 -9.35
N ALA A 140 12.79 20.06 -8.72
CA ALA A 140 11.45 19.95 -9.27
C ALA A 140 10.62 21.21 -9.04
N ARG A 141 9.67 21.50 -9.94
CA ARG A 141 8.72 22.62 -9.75
C ARG A 141 7.63 22.29 -8.74
N LEU A 142 7.23 21.01 -8.71
CA LEU A 142 6.31 20.45 -7.73
C LEU A 142 6.90 19.17 -7.15
N VAL A 143 6.78 18.99 -5.83
CA VAL A 143 7.11 17.73 -5.16
C VAL A 143 5.86 17.16 -4.53
N VAL A 144 5.61 15.87 -4.78
CA VAL A 144 4.52 15.12 -4.16
C VAL A 144 5.11 14.08 -3.22
N ASP A 145 4.79 14.21 -1.93
CA ASP A 145 5.12 13.18 -0.93
C ASP A 145 4.12 12.03 -1.04
N ALA A 146 4.58 10.91 -1.60
CA ALA A 146 3.86 9.65 -1.71
C ALA A 146 4.55 8.54 -0.88
N THR A 147 5.22 8.91 0.22
CA THR A 147 6.00 7.98 1.07
C THR A 147 5.15 7.06 1.95
N GLY A 148 3.82 7.11 1.82
CA GLY A 148 2.89 6.26 2.56
C GLY A 148 2.81 6.67 4.04
N SER A 149 3.23 5.78 4.95
CA SER A 149 3.34 6.10 6.39
C SER A 149 4.59 6.90 6.74
N GLY A 150 5.47 7.14 5.75
CA GLY A 150 6.60 8.04 5.86
C GLY A 150 6.17 9.49 6.12
N VAL A 151 7.13 10.29 6.54
CA VAL A 151 6.92 11.72 6.78
C VAL A 151 8.13 12.44 6.20
N LEU A 152 8.09 12.78 4.92
CA LEU A 152 9.13 13.60 4.31
C LEU A 152 8.77 15.08 4.36
N LEU A 153 7.61 15.46 3.83
CA LEU A 153 7.18 16.86 3.73
C LEU A 153 6.21 17.28 4.85
N ALA A 154 5.43 16.33 5.39
CA ALA A 154 4.39 16.64 6.36
C ALA A 154 4.92 16.65 7.80
N HIS A 155 5.59 17.71 8.25
CA HIS A 155 5.77 17.91 9.70
C HIS A 155 4.38 18.03 10.34
N ARG A 156 3.85 16.96 10.97
CA ARG A 156 2.58 17.06 11.71
C ARG A 156 2.77 18.11 12.79
N HIS A 157 2.16 19.28 12.62
CA HIS A 157 2.26 20.39 13.56
C HIS A 157 1.96 19.90 14.98
N ALA A 158 2.99 19.83 15.82
CA ALA A 158 2.87 19.71 17.27
C ALA A 158 2.51 21.06 17.91
N GLU A 159 2.17 22.07 17.12
CA GLU A 159 2.01 23.46 17.58
C GLU A 159 0.66 23.74 18.22
N ASN A 160 -0.35 22.87 18.02
CA ASN A 160 -1.67 23.03 18.65
C ASN A 160 -1.92 22.10 19.86
N SER A 161 -0.90 21.38 20.32
CA SER A 161 -0.97 20.70 21.61
C SER A 161 0.00 21.36 22.57
N ASN A 162 -0.51 21.93 23.66
CA ASN A 162 0.24 22.27 24.88
C ASN A 162 0.90 21.04 25.56
N ARG A 163 1.16 19.96 24.82
CA ARG A 163 1.94 18.83 25.27
C ARG A 163 3.40 19.14 24.99
N ALA A 164 4.12 19.40 26.07
CA ALA A 164 5.57 19.51 26.08
C ALA A 164 6.19 18.41 25.20
N VAL A 165 7.24 18.82 24.48
CA VAL A 165 8.05 18.03 23.54
C VAL A 165 8.70 16.77 24.17
N SER A 166 8.41 16.46 25.43
CA SER A 166 9.01 15.41 26.24
C SER A 166 8.29 14.05 26.21
N ASP A 167 7.26 13.84 25.38
CA ASP A 167 6.57 12.53 25.31
C ASP A 167 6.38 12.03 23.87
N ARG A 168 7.44 12.13 23.05
CA ARG A 168 7.51 11.51 21.70
C ARG A 168 7.81 10.01 21.74
N SER A 169 7.91 9.41 22.93
CA SER A 169 8.34 8.02 23.17
C SER A 169 7.19 7.02 23.36
N ALA A 170 5.95 7.47 23.52
CA ALA A 170 4.80 6.56 23.53
C ALA A 170 4.47 6.17 22.07
N PRO A 171 4.50 4.87 21.69
CA PRO A 171 4.07 4.45 20.38
C PRO A 171 2.62 4.90 20.18
N ALA A 172 2.36 5.72 19.16
CA ALA A 172 1.00 5.97 18.71
C ALA A 172 0.37 4.61 18.38
N GLY A 173 -0.88 4.39 18.80
CA GLY A 173 -1.51 3.13 18.48
C GLY A 173 -1.69 2.99 16.96
N ALA A 174 -1.62 1.74 16.49
CA ALA A 174 -1.70 1.44 15.07
C ALA A 174 -2.64 0.25 14.84
N GLN A 175 -3.17 0.22 13.63
CA GLN A 175 -3.76 -0.99 13.07
C GLN A 175 -2.63 -1.94 12.69
N THR A 176 -2.77 -3.22 12.98
CA THR A 176 -1.84 -4.27 12.58
C THR A 176 -2.61 -5.39 11.90
N ALA A 177 -2.01 -6.01 10.89
CA ALA A 177 -2.59 -7.10 10.14
C ALA A 177 -1.55 -8.18 9.88
N TYR A 178 -2.02 -9.42 9.89
CA TYR A 178 -1.20 -10.58 9.57
C TYR A 178 -1.96 -11.51 8.61
N GLY A 179 -1.50 -11.52 7.37
CA GLY A 179 -2.04 -12.29 6.27
C GLY A 179 -1.15 -13.48 5.90
N LEU A 180 -1.79 -14.57 5.49
CA LEU A 180 -1.15 -15.75 4.91
C LEU A 180 -1.94 -16.17 3.66
N VAL A 181 -1.22 -16.64 2.65
CA VAL A 181 -1.83 -17.41 1.55
C VAL A 181 -1.54 -18.89 1.82
N VAL A 182 -2.61 -19.64 2.10
CA VAL A 182 -2.55 -21.09 2.39
C VAL A 182 -3.17 -21.89 1.25
N ARG A 183 -2.95 -23.20 1.22
CA ARG A 183 -3.52 -24.06 0.16
C ARG A 183 -5.05 -24.09 0.17
N SER A 184 -5.66 -24.14 1.35
CA SER A 184 -7.11 -24.15 1.53
C SER A 184 -7.46 -23.77 2.97
N SER A 185 -8.66 -23.23 3.19
CA SER A 185 -9.20 -22.99 4.53
C SER A 185 -10.68 -23.35 4.57
N ALA A 186 -11.09 -24.13 5.57
CA ALA A 186 -12.50 -24.54 5.76
C ALA A 186 -13.43 -23.35 6.13
N PHE A 187 -12.86 -22.19 6.47
CA PHE A 187 -13.60 -21.00 6.91
C PHE A 187 -13.81 -19.99 5.79
N VAL A 188 -13.25 -20.25 4.62
CA VAL A 188 -13.44 -19.44 3.43
C VAL A 188 -14.44 -20.14 2.53
N THR A 189 -15.51 -19.43 2.19
CA THR A 189 -16.51 -19.92 1.24
C THR A 189 -16.06 -19.60 -0.19
N PRO A 190 -15.92 -20.59 -1.08
CA PRO A 190 -15.60 -20.34 -2.48
C PRO A 190 -16.57 -19.34 -3.13
N GLY A 191 -16.05 -18.46 -3.98
CA GLY A 191 -16.86 -17.43 -4.66
C GLY A 191 -17.32 -16.26 -3.76
N VAL A 192 -16.95 -16.24 -2.48
CA VAL A 192 -17.29 -15.16 -1.54
C VAL A 192 -16.03 -14.54 -0.94
N PHE A 193 -15.91 -13.22 -1.02
CA PHE A 193 -14.89 -12.50 -0.27
C PHE A 193 -15.42 -12.18 1.14
N THR A 194 -14.76 -12.67 2.18
CA THR A 194 -15.04 -12.26 3.56
C THR A 194 -14.30 -10.96 3.85
N LEU A 195 -15.06 -9.88 3.98
CA LEU A 195 -14.58 -8.56 4.35
C LEU A 195 -14.98 -8.29 5.81
N MET A 196 -14.02 -8.36 6.74
CA MET A 196 -14.24 -8.12 8.17
C MET A 196 -15.28 -9.04 8.83
N ASP A 197 -14.86 -10.22 9.26
CA ASP A 197 -15.63 -11.12 10.14
C ASP A 197 -15.14 -10.97 11.59
N TRP A 198 -15.97 -10.34 12.41
CA TRP A 198 -15.70 -10.02 13.82
C TRP A 198 -16.05 -11.16 14.79
N ARG A 199 -16.53 -12.31 14.29
CA ARG A 199 -16.90 -13.42 15.18
C ARG A 199 -15.67 -13.99 15.88
N PRO A 200 -15.80 -14.37 17.17
CA PRO A 200 -14.70 -14.99 17.89
C PRO A 200 -14.25 -16.30 17.21
N PRO A 201 -13.00 -16.72 17.39
CA PRO A 201 -12.53 -18.01 16.89
C PRO A 201 -13.29 -19.17 17.55
N LEU A 202 -13.46 -20.26 16.80
CA LEU A 202 -14.28 -21.41 17.18
C LEU A 202 -13.67 -22.29 18.29
N SER A 203 -12.39 -22.10 18.62
CA SER A 203 -11.65 -22.92 19.60
C SER A 203 -12.07 -22.74 21.06
N GLY A 204 -13.22 -22.09 21.33
CA GLY A 204 -13.88 -22.05 22.65
C GLY A 204 -13.16 -21.23 23.73
N LYS A 205 -11.88 -20.91 23.55
CA LYS A 205 -11.20 -19.87 24.33
C LYS A 205 -11.65 -18.54 23.78
N ALA A 206 -12.73 -18.00 24.36
CA ALA A 206 -13.01 -16.57 24.29
C ALA A 206 -11.72 -15.87 24.65
N ALA A 207 -10.98 -15.36 23.66
CA ALA A 207 -9.84 -14.56 24.03
C ALA A 207 -10.47 -13.35 24.69
N THR A 208 -10.13 -13.19 25.95
CA THR A 208 -10.26 -11.97 26.74
C THR A 208 -9.38 -10.88 26.12
N THR A 209 -9.41 -10.73 24.80
CA THR A 209 -8.68 -9.69 24.10
C THR A 209 -9.42 -8.41 24.39
N GLN A 210 -8.85 -7.60 25.29
CA GLN A 210 -9.21 -6.21 25.52
C GLN A 210 -9.22 -5.35 24.24
N HIS A 211 -8.88 -5.91 23.07
CA HIS A 211 -8.83 -5.24 21.77
C HIS A 211 -9.47 -6.13 20.69
N PRO A 212 -10.49 -5.63 19.97
CA PRO A 212 -11.21 -6.41 18.98
C PRO A 212 -10.36 -6.60 17.70
N THR A 213 -10.48 -7.79 17.11
CA THR A 213 -9.82 -8.19 15.85
C THR A 213 -10.89 -8.69 14.88
N PHE A 214 -10.59 -8.68 13.59
CA PHE A 214 -11.49 -9.19 12.56
C PHE A 214 -10.72 -9.91 11.46
N PHE A 215 -11.43 -10.80 10.76
CA PHE A 215 -10.88 -11.68 9.74
C PHE A 215 -11.24 -11.25 8.33
N TYR A 216 -10.28 -11.33 7.41
CA TYR A 216 -10.49 -11.35 5.96
C TYR A 216 -10.16 -12.73 5.39
N GLY A 217 -10.95 -13.18 4.42
CA GLY A 217 -10.62 -14.42 3.74
C GLY A 217 -11.31 -14.61 2.41
N ALA A 218 -10.57 -15.15 1.45
CA ALA A 218 -11.07 -15.38 0.10
C ALA A 218 -10.25 -16.45 -0.60
N GLN A 219 -10.91 -17.27 -1.43
CA GLN A 219 -10.25 -18.29 -2.23
C GLN A 219 -10.02 -17.74 -3.64
N PHE A 220 -8.77 -17.80 -4.11
CA PHE A 220 -8.37 -17.47 -5.47
C PHE A 220 -8.72 -18.61 -6.44
N ASN A 221 -8.69 -18.30 -7.74
CA ASN A 221 -9.05 -19.27 -8.80
C ASN A 221 -8.10 -20.48 -8.88
N ASP A 222 -6.86 -20.33 -8.41
CA ASP A 222 -5.86 -21.41 -8.32
C ASP A 222 -6.07 -22.32 -7.07
N GLY A 223 -7.13 -22.08 -6.29
CA GLY A 223 -7.47 -22.80 -5.07
C GLY A 223 -6.77 -22.24 -3.82
N ALA A 224 -5.71 -21.44 -3.98
CA ALA A 224 -5.02 -20.80 -2.87
C ALA A 224 -5.98 -19.88 -2.12
N THR A 225 -5.80 -19.76 -0.80
CA THR A 225 -6.73 -19.06 0.08
C THR A 225 -6.01 -17.99 0.87
N LEU A 226 -6.43 -16.74 0.71
CA LEU A 226 -6.07 -15.65 1.60
C LEU A 226 -6.77 -15.84 2.94
N VAL A 227 -6.00 -15.79 4.02
CA VAL A 227 -6.48 -15.69 5.39
C VAL A 227 -5.71 -14.59 6.10
N GLU A 228 -6.42 -13.58 6.60
CA GLU A 228 -5.79 -12.44 7.27
C GLU A 228 -6.56 -12.06 8.51
N GLU A 229 -5.85 -11.85 9.62
CA GLU A 229 -6.41 -11.30 10.85
C GLU A 229 -5.91 -9.88 11.02
N THR A 230 -6.78 -8.96 11.38
CA THR A 230 -6.46 -7.55 11.60
C THR A 230 -6.88 -7.11 13.00
N SER A 231 -5.96 -6.48 13.72
CA SER A 231 -6.24 -5.70 14.92
C SER A 231 -6.55 -4.26 14.53
N LEU A 232 -7.79 -3.80 14.77
CA LEU A 232 -8.25 -2.46 14.37
C LEU A 232 -7.38 -1.35 14.96
N TYR A 233 -7.05 -1.46 16.25
CA TYR A 233 -6.21 -0.51 16.95
C TYR A 233 -5.64 -1.15 18.22
N ALA A 234 -4.34 -1.00 18.43
CA ALA A 234 -3.68 -1.32 19.70
C ALA A 234 -2.66 -0.23 20.04
N GLN A 235 -2.58 0.13 21.31
CA GLN A 235 -1.57 1.03 21.86
C GLN A 235 -0.90 0.37 23.07
N PRO A 236 0.37 -0.08 22.93
CA PRO A 236 1.21 -0.02 21.73
C PRO A 236 0.71 -0.95 20.60
N PRO A 237 1.13 -0.75 19.34
CA PRO A 237 0.85 -1.68 18.24
C PRO A 237 1.24 -3.12 18.59
N ARG A 238 0.48 -4.10 18.11
CA ARG A 238 0.79 -5.50 18.44
C ARG A 238 2.01 -5.99 17.65
N PRO A 239 2.91 -6.77 18.26
CA PRO A 239 3.94 -7.46 17.51
C PRO A 239 3.28 -8.47 16.56
N HIS A 240 3.79 -8.57 15.32
CA HIS A 240 3.31 -9.53 14.32
C HIS A 240 3.21 -10.99 14.85
N GLY A 241 4.02 -11.36 15.84
CA GLY A 241 3.98 -12.67 16.50
C GLY A 241 2.69 -13.00 17.27
N TYR A 242 1.93 -12.01 17.73
CA TYR A 242 0.62 -12.25 18.38
C TYR A 242 -0.43 -12.64 17.34
N GLU A 243 -0.42 -11.93 16.21
CA GLU A 243 -1.31 -12.17 15.08
C GLU A 243 -0.91 -13.44 14.29
N ARG A 244 0.31 -13.97 14.47
CA ARG A 244 0.70 -15.32 13.98
C ARG A 244 -0.02 -16.47 14.68
N ARG A 245 -0.21 -16.37 16.00
CA ARG A 245 -0.76 -17.47 16.81
C ARG A 245 -2.26 -17.68 16.57
N ARG A 246 -2.98 -16.64 16.16
CA ARG A 246 -4.43 -16.72 15.97
C ARG A 246 -4.89 -17.44 14.71
N PRO A 247 -4.35 -17.15 13.52
CA PRO A 247 -4.56 -17.97 12.33
C PRO A 247 -4.25 -19.43 12.63
N GLN A 248 -3.13 -19.74 13.29
CA GLN A 248 -2.80 -21.13 13.66
C GLN A 248 -3.72 -21.76 14.72
N SER A 249 -4.43 -20.96 15.51
CA SER A 249 -5.40 -21.44 16.53
C SER A 249 -6.86 -21.42 16.03
N ARG A 250 -7.08 -20.89 14.82
CA ARG A 250 -8.36 -20.78 14.12
C ARG A 250 -8.39 -21.68 12.86
N TYR A 251 -7.22 -21.98 12.28
CA TYR A 251 -6.99 -22.74 11.04
C TYR A 251 -6.13 -23.98 11.28
#